data_AF-A0A852T2L1-F1
#
_entry.id   AF-A0A852T2L1-F1
#
_cell.length_a   1.000
_cell.length_b   1.000
_cell.length_c   1.000
_cell.angle_alpha   90.00
_cell.angle_beta   90.00
_cell.angle_gamma   90.00
#
_symmetry.space_group_name_H-M   'P 1'
#
loop_
_entity.id
_entity.type
_entity.pdbx_description
1 polymer ?
#
loop_
_entity_poly.entity_id
_entity_poly.type
_entity_poly.pdbx_seq_one_letter_code
_entity_poly.pdbx_strand_id
1 'polypeptide(L)'
;MAATAERRSLFDFWAQRLPTTAIGRAGEQRAHLTELAIDGIKTATASLHTDYVSEDDPLPSPGFYQLLDSHERAVAILEVTSVRVCRFIDVDDQHAIAEGEGDADAASWRETHRLEWPTIHDSSKIVLERFRVIAVP
;
A
#
# COMPACT_ATOMS: atom_id res chain seq x y z
N MET A 1 26.76 4.00 16.91
CA MET A 1 27.27 3.79 15.54
C MET A 1 27.15 2.33 15.08
N ALA A 2 27.58 1.32 15.85
CA ALA A 2 27.51 -0.10 15.45
C ALA A 2 26.07 -0.62 15.18
N ALA A 3 25.11 -0.33 16.08
CA ALA A 3 23.72 -0.80 15.94
C ALA A 3 22.95 -0.19 14.74
N THR A 4 23.41 0.93 14.19
CA THR A 4 22.81 1.53 12.98
C THR A 4 23.37 0.88 11.72
N ALA A 5 24.66 0.56 11.70
CA ALA A 5 25.28 -0.17 10.59
C ALA A 5 24.74 -1.62 10.49
N GLU A 6 24.49 -2.27 11.62
CA GLU A 6 23.92 -3.62 11.67
C GLU A 6 22.43 -3.67 11.27
N ARG A 7 21.64 -2.65 11.67
CA ARG A 7 20.25 -2.52 11.19
C ARG A 7 20.20 -2.28 9.68
N ARG A 8 21.08 -1.43 9.15
CA ARG A 8 21.19 -1.19 7.72
C ARG A 8 21.62 -2.43 6.94
N SER A 9 22.55 -3.23 7.48
CA SER A 9 22.97 -4.48 6.82
C SER A 9 21.87 -5.53 6.77
N LEU A 10 21.00 -5.61 7.80
CA LEU A 10 19.82 -6.47 7.78
C LEU A 10 18.77 -5.97 6.78
N PHE A 11 18.50 -4.66 6.75
CA PHE A 11 17.61 -4.06 5.76
C PHE A 11 18.08 -4.40 4.33
N ASP A 12 19.34 -4.10 4.01
CA ASP A 12 19.92 -4.36 2.68
C ASP A 12 19.87 -5.86 2.32
N PHE A 13 20.09 -6.74 3.30
CA PHE A 13 20.03 -8.19 3.12
C PHE A 13 18.63 -8.68 2.73
N TRP A 14 17.60 -8.20 3.43
CA TRP A 14 16.20 -8.55 3.14
C TRP A 14 15.70 -7.89 1.86
N ALA A 15 15.99 -6.61 1.66
CA ALA A 15 15.56 -5.85 0.49
C ALA A 15 15.93 -6.59 -0.80
N GLN A 16 17.18 -7.03 -0.97
CA GLN A 16 17.63 -7.70 -2.20
C GLN A 16 16.93 -9.03 -2.53
N ARG A 17 16.08 -9.57 -1.65
CA ARG A 17 15.44 -10.89 -1.77
C ARG A 17 13.93 -10.85 -1.80
N LEU A 18 13.32 -9.70 -1.61
CA LEU A 18 11.87 -9.55 -1.51
C LEU A 18 11.28 -8.97 -2.79
N PRO A 19 10.06 -9.36 -3.17
CA PRO A 19 9.31 -8.67 -4.21
C PRO A 19 9.12 -7.20 -3.86
N THR A 20 8.95 -6.36 -4.86
CA THR A 20 8.72 -4.92 -4.68
C THR A 20 7.24 -4.60 -4.69
N THR A 21 6.87 -3.51 -4.03
CA THR A 21 5.56 -2.87 -4.11
C THR A 21 5.73 -1.36 -4.03
N ALA A 22 4.73 -0.63 -4.50
CA ALA A 22 4.69 0.81 -4.37
C ALA A 22 3.26 1.28 -4.13
N ILE A 23 3.10 2.30 -3.28
CA ILE A 23 1.81 2.85 -2.92
C ILE A 23 1.64 4.21 -3.61
N GLY A 24 0.51 4.40 -4.30
CA GLY A 24 0.23 5.60 -5.08
C GLY A 24 1.09 5.77 -6.33
N ARG A 25 0.76 6.81 -7.11
CA ARG A 25 1.49 7.16 -8.33
C ARG A 25 2.81 7.84 -7.99
N ALA A 26 3.85 7.57 -8.79
CA ALA A 26 5.15 8.20 -8.64
C ALA A 26 5.02 9.74 -8.66
N GLY A 27 5.76 10.41 -7.77
CA GLY A 27 5.67 11.85 -7.53
C GLY A 27 5.30 12.17 -6.09
N GLU A 28 4.58 13.28 -5.91
CA GLU A 28 4.17 13.81 -4.60
C GLU A 28 3.23 12.83 -3.86
N GLN A 29 2.29 12.21 -4.59
CA GLN A 29 1.36 11.24 -4.01
C GLN A 29 2.11 10.08 -3.35
N ARG A 30 2.98 9.38 -4.09
CA ARG A 30 3.78 8.28 -3.50
C ARG A 30 4.66 8.75 -2.35
N ALA A 31 5.28 9.93 -2.45
CA ALA A 31 6.11 10.45 -1.37
C ALA A 31 5.30 10.61 -0.07
N HIS A 32 4.14 11.24 -0.16
CA HIS A 32 3.22 11.43 0.96
C HIS A 32 2.72 10.10 1.53
N LEU A 33 2.20 9.19 0.69
CA LEU A 33 1.66 7.91 1.15
C LEU A 33 2.74 7.00 1.77
N THR A 34 3.97 7.09 1.27
CA THR A 34 5.11 6.36 1.83
C THR A 34 5.48 6.88 3.22
N GLU A 35 5.46 8.20 3.43
CA GLU A 35 5.68 8.80 4.75
C GLU A 35 4.61 8.35 5.75
N LEU A 36 3.32 8.39 5.36
CA LEU A 36 2.23 7.89 6.19
C LEU A 36 2.40 6.41 6.56
N ALA A 37 2.89 5.59 5.62
CA ALA A 37 3.16 4.18 5.88
C ALA A 37 4.30 3.99 6.88
N ILE A 38 5.42 4.70 6.68
CA ILE A 38 6.61 4.67 7.55
C ILE A 38 6.26 5.12 8.98
N ASP A 39 5.42 6.15 9.12
CA ASP A 39 4.95 6.65 10.40
C ASP A 39 3.91 5.73 11.08
N GLY A 40 3.49 4.65 10.40
CA GLY A 40 2.50 3.70 10.90
C GLY A 40 1.06 4.22 10.89
N ILE A 41 0.82 5.35 10.22
CA ILE A 41 -0.51 5.96 10.06
C ILE A 41 -1.30 5.20 8.98
N LYS A 42 -0.67 4.97 7.81
CA LYS A 42 -1.23 4.17 6.72
C LYS A 42 -0.83 2.70 6.92
N THR A 43 -1.82 1.86 7.15
CA THR A 43 -1.67 0.40 7.36
C THR A 43 -2.54 -0.43 6.41
N ALA A 44 -3.17 0.25 5.45
CA ALA A 44 -3.97 -0.35 4.41
C ALA A 44 -3.79 0.41 3.09
N THR A 45 -3.99 -0.28 1.97
CA THR A 45 -4.03 0.33 0.64
C THR A 45 -5.11 -0.35 -0.21
N ALA A 46 -5.52 0.32 -1.28
CA ALA A 46 -6.48 -0.20 -2.25
C ALA A 46 -5.98 -0.04 -3.69
N SER A 47 -6.38 -0.97 -4.55
CA SER A 47 -6.12 -0.94 -5.99
C SER A 47 -7.31 -1.51 -6.77
N LEU A 48 -7.44 -1.13 -8.04
CA LEU A 48 -8.50 -1.68 -8.88
C LEU A 48 -8.14 -3.12 -9.27
N HIS A 49 -9.09 -4.04 -9.09
CA HIS A 49 -8.91 -5.42 -9.56
C HIS A 49 -8.70 -5.47 -11.09
N THR A 50 -9.22 -4.50 -11.83
CA THR A 50 -9.07 -4.43 -13.29
C THR A 50 -7.62 -4.22 -13.71
N ASP A 51 -6.80 -3.55 -12.91
CA ASP A 51 -5.40 -3.26 -13.25
C ASP A 51 -4.63 -4.58 -13.39
N TYR A 52 -4.74 -5.47 -12.40
CA TYR A 52 -4.17 -6.81 -12.43
C TYR A 52 -4.68 -7.66 -13.60
N VAL A 53 -5.99 -7.62 -13.88
CA VAL A 53 -6.58 -8.40 -14.98
C VAL A 53 -6.10 -7.90 -16.34
N SER A 54 -5.95 -6.59 -16.51
CA SER A 54 -5.51 -6.01 -17.78
C SER A 54 -4.04 -6.29 -18.08
N GLU A 55 -3.22 -6.44 -17.04
CA GLU A 55 -1.78 -6.65 -17.15
C GLU A 55 -1.39 -8.15 -17.08
N ASP A 56 -2.37 -9.06 -16.90
CA ASP A 56 -2.16 -10.49 -16.61
C ASP A 56 -1.27 -10.72 -15.37
N ASP A 57 -1.37 -9.79 -14.41
CA ASP A 57 -0.58 -9.79 -13.19
C ASP A 57 -1.32 -10.53 -12.06
N PRO A 58 -0.60 -11.27 -11.21
CA PRO A 58 -1.19 -11.89 -10.04
C PRO A 58 -1.62 -10.83 -9.02
N LEU A 59 -2.73 -11.10 -8.33
CA LEU A 59 -3.08 -10.32 -7.13
C LEU A 59 -1.96 -10.41 -6.08
N PRO A 60 -1.78 -9.37 -5.26
CA PRO A 60 -0.86 -9.42 -4.14
C PRO A 60 -1.22 -10.56 -3.19
N SER A 61 -0.23 -11.03 -2.44
CA SER A 61 -0.38 -12.13 -1.49
C SER A 61 0.20 -11.74 -0.14
N PRO A 62 -0.31 -12.28 0.98
CA PRO A 62 0.34 -12.06 2.28
C PRO A 62 1.81 -12.48 2.25
N GLY A 63 2.70 -11.65 2.78
CA GLY A 63 4.13 -11.84 2.67
C GLY A 63 4.92 -10.56 2.88
N PHE A 64 6.23 -10.62 2.63
CA PHE A 64 7.14 -9.49 2.82
C PHE A 64 7.49 -8.83 1.48
N TYR A 65 7.50 -7.50 1.46
CA TYR A 65 7.72 -6.70 0.26
C TYR A 65 8.64 -5.51 0.55
N GLN A 66 9.40 -5.08 -0.45
CA GLN A 66 10.09 -3.79 -0.43
C GLN A 66 9.11 -2.69 -0.84
N LEU A 67 8.91 -1.68 0.01
CA LEU A 67 8.21 -0.46 -0.40
C LEU A 67 9.20 0.45 -1.14
N LEU A 68 8.86 0.82 -2.37
CA LEU A 68 9.68 1.70 -3.21
C LEU A 68 9.22 3.15 -3.15
N ASP A 69 10.19 4.08 -3.19
CA ASP A 69 9.95 5.49 -3.44
C ASP A 69 9.69 5.79 -4.93
N SER A 70 9.53 7.07 -5.27
CA SER A 70 9.34 7.55 -6.65
C SER A 70 10.58 7.41 -7.54
N HIS A 71 11.73 7.07 -6.97
CA HIS A 71 13.00 6.82 -7.66
C HIS A 71 13.36 5.32 -7.70
N GLU A 72 12.37 4.45 -7.44
CA GLU A 72 12.53 2.98 -7.41
C GLU A 72 13.54 2.48 -6.37
N ARG A 73 13.76 3.25 -5.30
CA ARG A 73 14.62 2.84 -4.19
C ARG A 73 13.78 2.27 -3.06
N ALA A 74 14.24 1.15 -2.48
CA ALA A 74 13.62 0.59 -1.29
C ALA A 74 13.78 1.54 -0.09
N VAL A 75 12.66 1.88 0.55
CA VAL A 75 12.61 2.80 1.69
C VAL A 75 11.96 2.19 2.94
N ALA A 76 11.27 1.07 2.81
CA ALA A 76 10.79 0.27 3.93
C ALA A 76 10.63 -1.21 3.51
N ILE A 77 10.55 -2.10 4.50
CA ILE A 77 10.04 -3.46 4.31
C ILE A 77 8.64 -3.53 4.92
N LEU A 78 7.67 -3.94 4.11
CA LEU A 78 6.30 -4.21 4.52
C LEU A 78 6.09 -5.70 4.75
N GLU A 79 5.25 -6.03 5.71
CA GLU A 79 4.54 -7.30 5.75
C GLU A 79 3.09 -7.06 5.39
N VAL A 80 2.66 -7.55 4.23
CA VAL A 80 1.24 -7.64 3.85
C VAL A 80 0.64 -8.78 4.66
N THR A 81 -0.31 -8.45 5.54
CA THR A 81 -0.92 -9.38 6.48
C THR A 81 -2.21 -9.99 5.97
N SER A 82 -2.92 -9.30 5.07
CA SER A 82 -4.11 -9.82 4.43
C SER A 82 -4.37 -9.15 3.09
N VAL A 83 -4.92 -9.91 2.14
CA VAL A 83 -5.44 -9.41 0.87
C VAL A 83 -6.88 -9.89 0.73
N ARG A 84 -7.82 -9.00 0.42
CA ARG A 84 -9.21 -9.36 0.12
C ARG A 84 -9.71 -8.60 -1.10
N VAL A 85 -10.66 -9.19 -1.81
CA VAL A 85 -11.36 -8.54 -2.92
C VAL A 85 -12.82 -8.33 -2.54
N CYS A 86 -13.33 -7.11 -2.65
CA CYS A 86 -14.75 -6.81 -2.47
C CYS A 86 -15.24 -5.82 -3.54
N ARG A 87 -16.54 -5.51 -3.54
CA ARG A 87 -17.06 -4.42 -4.35
C ARG A 87 -16.66 -3.08 -3.72
N PHE A 88 -16.52 -2.03 -4.53
CA PHE A 88 -16.21 -0.68 -4.08
C PHE A 88 -17.19 -0.17 -3.02
N ILE A 89 -18.48 -0.49 -3.17
CA ILE A 89 -19.50 -0.11 -2.19
C ILE A 89 -19.42 -0.89 -0.87
N ASP A 90 -18.73 -2.04 -0.86
CA ASP A 90 -18.56 -2.91 0.32
C ASP A 90 -17.25 -2.64 1.08
N VAL A 91 -16.50 -1.60 0.71
CA VAL A 91 -15.36 -1.14 1.52
C VAL A 91 -15.92 -0.59 2.84
N ASP A 92 -15.38 -1.08 3.95
CA ASP A 92 -15.84 -0.78 5.29
C ASP A 92 -15.02 0.36 5.93
N ASP A 93 -15.58 0.96 6.99
CA ASP A 93 -14.94 2.08 7.69
C ASP A 93 -13.58 1.67 8.28
N GLN A 94 -13.44 0.42 8.71
CA GLN A 94 -12.19 -0.08 9.24
C GLN A 94 -11.07 -0.07 8.20
N HIS A 95 -11.38 -0.29 6.92
CA HIS A 95 -10.42 -0.19 5.82
C HIS A 95 -10.12 1.25 5.46
N ALA A 96 -11.16 2.05 5.29
CA ALA A 96 -11.04 3.47 5.00
C ALA A 96 -10.15 4.20 6.03
N ILE A 97 -10.42 4.03 7.32
CA ILE A 97 -9.65 4.66 8.41
C ILE A 97 -8.19 4.18 8.40
N ALA A 98 -7.95 2.91 8.10
CA ALA A 98 -6.60 2.35 8.09
C ALA A 98 -5.76 2.75 6.88
N GLU A 99 -6.37 3.29 5.82
CA GLU A 99 -5.61 3.95 4.77
C GLU A 99 -4.93 5.21 5.29
N GLY A 100 -5.41 5.81 6.38
CA GLY A 100 -4.68 6.85 7.11
C GLY A 100 -4.54 8.18 6.35
N GLU A 101 -5.27 8.36 5.25
CA GLU A 101 -5.19 9.53 4.35
C GLU A 101 -6.11 10.69 4.77
N GLY A 102 -6.76 10.58 5.93
CA GLY A 102 -7.65 11.61 6.48
C GLY A 102 -9.15 11.34 6.28
N ASP A 103 -9.51 10.21 5.68
CA ASP A 103 -10.90 9.77 5.57
C ASP A 103 -11.49 9.38 6.93
N ALA A 104 -12.67 9.92 7.25
CA ALA A 104 -13.34 9.67 8.51
C ALA A 104 -14.07 8.31 8.54
N ASP A 105 -14.56 7.87 7.37
CA ASP A 105 -15.34 6.66 7.19
C ASP A 105 -15.28 6.18 5.72
N ALA A 106 -15.96 5.07 5.41
CA ALA A 106 -16.00 4.56 4.05
C ALA A 106 -16.75 5.47 3.07
N ALA A 107 -17.63 6.36 3.54
CA ALA A 107 -18.32 7.30 2.66
C ALA A 107 -17.36 8.37 2.15
N SER A 108 -16.58 9.01 3.04
CA SER A 108 -15.56 9.98 2.63
C SER A 108 -14.48 9.32 1.76
N TRP A 109 -14.05 8.10 2.12
CA TRP A 109 -13.10 7.34 1.33
C TRP A 109 -13.58 7.09 -0.10
N ARG A 110 -14.87 6.76 -0.28
CA ARG A 110 -15.44 6.59 -1.62
C ARG A 110 -15.52 7.90 -2.40
N GLU A 111 -15.68 9.04 -1.74
CA GLU A 111 -15.64 10.35 -2.41
C GLU A 111 -14.23 10.63 -2.94
N THR A 112 -13.21 10.50 -2.08
CA THR A 112 -11.80 10.67 -2.44
C THR A 112 -11.40 9.72 -3.57
N HIS A 113 -11.74 8.43 -3.48
CA HIS A 113 -11.36 7.44 -4.48
C HIS A 113 -12.10 7.57 -5.82
N ARG A 114 -13.30 8.17 -5.85
CA ARG A 114 -13.96 8.49 -7.13
C ARG A 114 -13.24 9.59 -7.90
N LEU A 115 -12.54 10.49 -7.22
CA LEU A 115 -11.69 11.48 -7.87
C LEU A 115 -10.46 10.82 -8.51
N GLU A 116 -9.88 9.84 -7.83
CA GLU A 116 -8.71 9.09 -8.29
C GLU A 116 -9.03 8.04 -9.37
N TRP A 117 -10.24 7.48 -9.34
CA TRP A 117 -10.74 6.48 -10.28
C TRP A 117 -12.05 6.94 -10.97
N PRO A 118 -11.97 7.85 -11.97
CA PRO A 118 -13.15 8.49 -12.54
C PRO A 118 -14.18 7.56 -13.19
N THR A 119 -13.77 6.35 -13.56
CA THR A 119 -14.63 5.33 -14.20
C THR A 119 -15.15 4.28 -13.21
N ILE A 120 -14.88 4.43 -11.91
CA ILE A 120 -15.30 3.46 -10.91
C ILE A 120 -16.82 3.44 -10.73
N HIS A 121 -17.35 2.24 -10.46
CA HIS A 121 -18.75 2.01 -10.15
C HIS A 121 -18.86 1.29 -8.80
N ASP A 122 -20.02 1.36 -8.16
CA ASP A 122 -20.26 0.71 -6.87
C ASP A 122 -20.00 -0.81 -6.90
N SER A 123 -20.22 -1.45 -8.06
CA SER A 123 -19.95 -2.88 -8.28
C SER A 123 -18.51 -3.20 -8.70
N SER A 124 -17.66 -2.19 -8.96
CA SER A 124 -16.26 -2.41 -9.33
C SER A 124 -15.55 -3.18 -8.23
N LYS A 125 -14.69 -4.13 -8.62
CA LYS A 125 -13.92 -4.93 -7.67
C LYS A 125 -12.67 -4.18 -7.25
N ILE A 126 -12.44 -4.12 -5.94
CA ILE A 126 -11.29 -3.49 -5.30
C ILE A 126 -10.49 -4.55 -4.59
N VAL A 127 -9.19 -4.51 -4.77
CA VAL A 127 -8.21 -5.30 -4.04
C VAL A 127 -7.79 -4.46 -2.84
N LEU A 128 -7.97 -5.02 -1.66
CA LEU A 128 -7.71 -4.36 -0.39
C LEU A 128 -6.60 -5.11 0.33
N GLU A 129 -5.54 -4.40 0.66
CA GLU A 129 -4.39 -4.94 1.36
C GLU A 129 -4.30 -4.33 2.77
N ARG A 130 -3.95 -5.15 3.75
CA ARG A 130 -3.51 -4.71 5.07
C ARG A 130 -2.03 -5.01 5.21
N PHE A 131 -1.29 -4.10 5.82
CA PHE A 131 0.13 -4.28 6.01
C PHE A 131 0.64 -3.60 7.28
N ARG A 132 1.88 -3.92 7.64
CA ARG A 132 2.67 -3.21 8.64
C ARG A 132 4.07 -2.98 8.12
N VAL A 133 4.68 -1.83 8.46
CA VAL A 133 6.11 -1.62 8.28
C VAL A 133 6.86 -2.41 9.34
N ILE A 134 7.79 -3.27 8.91
CA ILE A 134 8.60 -4.09 9.82
C ILE A 134 10.05 -3.59 9.92
N ALA A 135 10.53 -2.84 8.92
CA ALA A 135 11.86 -2.28 8.92
C ALA A 135 11.95 -1.04 8.02
N VAL A 136 12.84 -0.13 8.39
CA VAL A 136 13.29 1.02 7.59
C VAL A 136 14.84 1.06 7.60
N PRO A 137 15.50 1.69 6.62
CA PRO A 137 16.97 1.74 6.50
C PRO A 137 17.73 2.30 7.72
#